data_AF-A0AAW3WNN5-F1
#
_entry.id   AF-A0AAW3WNN5-F1
#
_cell.length_a   1.000
_cell.length_b   1.000
_cell.length_c   1.000
_cell.angle_alpha   90.00
_cell.angle_beta   90.00
_cell.angle_gamma   90.00
#
_symmetry.space_group_name_H-M   'P 1'
#
loop_
_entity.id
_entity.type
_entity.pdbx_description
1 polymer ?
#
loop_
_entity_poly.entity_id
_entity_poly.type
_entity_poly.pdbx_seq_one_letter_code
_entity_poly.pdbx_strand_id
1 'polypeptide(L)'
;MTSDQQTHITTNRSVTIKANDKTTVLGTRTLMAGRIQQLAEGDISTGTCANLLEKIGGIRKSVTTIKQQLIAPQCWVGSADLNVLQCLMGTLDVLQQLASQTAEHVHPSNGSPPSNSADIAATGAAAGKVKARYNPAIE
;
A
#
# COMPACT_ATOMS: atom_id res chain seq x y z
N MET A 1 -10.81 37.10 29.97
CA MET A 1 -9.87 37.16 28.83
C MET A 1 -8.63 36.43 29.26
N THR A 2 -8.29 35.32 28.62
CA THR A 2 -7.03 34.62 28.88
C THR A 2 -6.36 34.47 27.52
N SER A 3 -5.39 35.33 27.26
CA SER A 3 -4.48 35.17 26.13
C SER A 3 -3.12 35.60 26.63
N ASP A 4 -2.39 34.63 27.17
CA ASP A 4 -0.97 34.73 27.39
C ASP A 4 -0.24 34.20 26.14
N GLN A 5 0.75 34.95 25.67
CA GLN A 5 1.67 34.52 24.63
C GLN A 5 3.04 34.36 25.27
N GLN A 6 3.63 33.18 25.17
CA GLN A 6 4.95 32.89 25.72
C GLN A 6 5.90 32.45 24.59
N THR A 7 7.07 33.10 24.50
CA THR A 7 8.17 32.67 23.63
C THR A 7 9.37 32.32 24.50
N HIS A 8 10.01 31.19 24.23
CA HIS A 8 11.19 30.74 24.97
C HIS A 8 12.24 30.26 23.98
N ILE A 9 13.47 30.75 24.11
CA ILE A 9 14.63 30.34 23.31
C ILE A 9 15.58 29.59 24.25
N THR A 10 15.98 28.39 23.86
CA THR A 10 16.92 27.58 24.63
C THR A 10 17.90 26.93 23.67
N THR A 11 19.19 26.97 24.00
CA THR A 11 20.23 26.33 23.19
C THR A 11 20.33 24.83 23.47
N ASN A 12 20.17 24.42 24.73
CA ASN A 12 20.14 23.02 25.17
C ASN A 12 19.00 22.79 26.15
N ARG A 13 18.17 21.77 25.92
CA ARG A 13 17.11 21.36 26.84
C ARG A 13 17.04 19.83 26.89
N SER A 14 17.04 19.28 28.10
CA SER A 14 16.74 17.87 28.37
C SER A 14 15.57 17.80 29.35
N VAL A 15 14.68 16.83 29.17
CA VAL A 15 13.52 16.62 30.04
C VAL A 15 13.44 15.12 30.34
N THR A 16 13.32 14.77 31.62
CA THR A 16 13.07 13.40 32.07
C THR A 16 11.77 13.36 32.83
N ILE A 17 10.84 12.50 32.41
CA ILE A 17 9.54 12.33 33.04
C ILE A 17 9.49 10.88 33.55
N LYS A 18 9.34 10.70 34.86
CA LYS A 18 9.32 9.37 35.51
C LYS A 18 7.91 8.78 35.65
N ALA A 19 6.95 9.39 34.95
CA ALA A 19 5.53 9.08 34.99
C ALA A 19 4.93 9.33 33.60
N ASN A 20 3.61 9.27 33.49
CA ASN A 20 2.91 9.56 32.23
C ASN A 20 3.01 11.04 31.88
N ASP A 21 3.29 11.34 30.61
CA ASP A 21 3.21 12.68 30.04
C ASP A 21 2.00 12.78 29.11
N LYS A 22 1.20 13.84 29.25
CA LYS A 22 0.03 14.10 28.41
C LYS A 22 0.04 15.55 27.96
N THR A 23 0.05 15.74 26.65
CA THR A 23 -0.13 17.06 26.02
C THR A 23 -1.44 17.09 25.24
N THR A 24 -2.28 18.09 25.51
CA THR A 24 -3.49 18.38 24.72
C THR A 24 -3.30 19.72 24.03
N VAL A 25 -3.45 19.75 22.71
CA VAL A 25 -3.44 20.98 21.90
C VAL A 25 -4.79 21.09 21.22
N LEU A 26 -5.54 22.16 21.52
CA LEU A 26 -6.86 22.40 20.90
C LEU A 26 -6.74 23.01 19.49
N GLY A 27 -5.61 23.66 19.21
CA GLY A 27 -5.27 24.20 17.90
C GLY A 27 -4.26 23.35 17.14
N THR A 28 -3.51 23.98 16.25
CA THR A 28 -2.47 23.32 15.44
C THR A 28 -1.16 23.20 16.21
N ARG A 29 -0.50 22.04 16.08
CA ARG A 29 0.88 21.82 16.54
C ARG A 29 1.82 21.72 15.35
N THR A 30 2.85 22.56 15.31
CA THR A 30 3.90 22.54 14.28
C THR A 30 5.25 22.20 14.92
N LEU A 31 6.01 21.29 14.31
CA LEU A 31 7.37 20.93 14.73
C LEU A 31 8.31 21.09 13.53
N MET A 32 9.30 21.97 13.65
CA MET A 32 10.40 22.11 12.69
C MET A 32 11.68 21.67 13.40
N ALA A 33 12.33 20.62 12.92
CA ALA A 33 13.53 20.06 13.52
C ALA A 33 14.51 19.61 12.44
N GLY A 34 15.82 19.73 12.69
CA GLY A 34 16.83 19.18 11.78
C GLY A 34 16.81 17.65 11.71
N ARG A 35 16.44 16.98 12.82
CA ARG A 35 16.22 15.54 12.91
C ARG A 35 15.20 15.23 13.99
N ILE A 36 14.35 14.22 13.76
CA ILE A 36 13.44 13.65 14.76
C ILE A 36 13.84 12.20 14.99
N GLN A 37 13.89 11.78 16.25
CA GLN A 37 14.04 10.38 16.64
C GLN A 37 12.92 10.05 17.63
N GLN A 38 12.09 9.07 17.27
CA GLN A 38 11.02 8.54 18.10
C GLN A 38 11.31 7.07 18.33
N LEU A 39 11.43 6.68 19.60
CA LEU A 39 11.65 5.29 20.01
C LEU A 39 10.69 5.01 21.17
N ALA A 40 9.97 3.91 21.07
CA ALA A 40 9.11 3.39 22.13
C ALA A 40 9.47 1.92 22.35
N GLU A 41 9.47 1.49 23.60
CA GLU A 41 9.59 0.06 23.95
C GLU A 41 8.26 -0.68 23.72
N GLY A 42 7.13 0.04 23.82
CA GLY A 42 5.80 -0.43 23.46
C GLY A 42 5.31 0.16 22.14
N ASP A 43 3.99 0.15 21.96
CA ASP A 43 3.35 0.56 20.71
C ASP A 43 3.40 2.06 20.46
N ILE A 44 3.54 2.44 19.17
CA ILE A 44 3.28 3.79 18.68
C ILE A 44 1.96 3.77 17.90
N SER A 45 1.00 4.61 18.31
CA SER A 45 -0.26 4.81 17.60
C SER A 45 -0.34 6.24 17.06
N THR A 46 -0.63 6.36 15.77
CA THR A 46 -0.84 7.65 15.07
C THR A 46 -2.12 7.57 14.27
N GLY A 47 -3.00 8.55 14.42
CA GLY A 47 -4.28 8.59 13.74
C GLY A 47 -4.74 10.02 13.48
N THR A 48 -5.57 10.19 12.46
CA THR A 48 -6.19 11.45 12.06
C THR A 48 -7.62 11.16 11.59
N CYS A 49 -8.52 12.11 11.78
CA CYS A 49 -9.88 12.02 11.24
C CYS A 49 -9.95 12.46 9.77
N ALA A 50 -8.88 13.05 9.24
CA ALA A 50 -8.76 13.49 7.86
C ALA A 50 -7.60 12.74 7.18
N ASN A 51 -6.72 13.46 6.49
CA ASN A 51 -5.64 12.87 5.71
C ASN A 51 -4.32 12.80 6.52
N LEU A 52 -3.58 11.70 6.36
CA LEU A 52 -2.18 11.58 6.76
C LEU A 52 -1.32 11.69 5.49
N LEU A 53 -0.49 12.73 5.40
CA LEU A 53 0.42 12.95 4.26
C LEU A 53 1.87 12.74 4.70
N GLU A 54 2.55 11.79 4.07
CA GLU A 54 3.97 11.53 4.27
C GLU A 54 4.76 11.94 3.01
N LYS A 55 5.65 12.94 3.10
CA LYS A 55 6.57 13.30 2.00
C LYS A 55 7.99 12.91 2.40
N ILE A 56 8.54 11.90 1.72
CA ILE A 56 9.81 11.29 2.07
C ILE A 56 10.76 11.47 0.88
N GLY A 57 11.83 12.24 1.08
CA GLY A 57 12.86 12.46 0.04
C GLY A 57 13.85 11.29 -0.09
N GLY A 58 13.92 10.42 0.91
CA GLY A 58 14.76 9.21 0.93
C GLY A 58 13.91 7.94 0.90
N ILE A 59 14.19 7.00 1.81
CA ILE A 59 13.54 5.69 1.85
C ILE A 59 12.54 5.63 3.00
N ARG A 60 11.33 5.13 2.71
CA ARG A 60 10.41 4.62 3.73
C ARG A 60 10.74 3.15 4.01
N LYS A 61 11.33 2.85 5.17
CA LYS A 61 11.66 1.47 5.58
C LYS A 61 10.67 1.00 6.64
N SER A 62 9.90 -0.04 6.34
CA SER A 62 9.03 -0.75 7.28
C SER A 62 9.50 -2.19 7.40
N VAL A 63 9.81 -2.63 8.62
CA VAL A 63 10.29 -4.00 8.90
C VAL A 63 9.52 -4.51 10.10
N THR A 64 8.95 -5.70 9.97
CA THR A 64 8.09 -6.35 10.96
C THR A 64 8.39 -7.84 10.96
N THR A 65 8.26 -8.48 12.12
CA THR A 65 8.48 -9.93 12.27
C THR A 65 7.20 -10.74 12.09
N ILE A 66 6.03 -10.11 12.25
CA ILE A 66 4.73 -10.80 12.24
C ILE A 66 3.96 -10.47 10.97
N LYS A 67 3.62 -9.18 10.77
CA LYS A 67 2.72 -8.76 9.69
C LYS A 67 2.85 -7.27 9.40
N GLN A 68 2.75 -6.91 8.12
CA GLN A 68 2.52 -5.56 7.65
C GLN A 68 1.11 -5.49 7.02
N GLN A 69 0.31 -4.49 7.38
CA GLN A 69 -1.03 -4.30 6.81
C GLN A 69 -1.16 -2.92 6.17
N LEU A 70 -1.71 -2.89 4.96
CA LEU A 70 -2.10 -1.71 4.21
C LEU A 70 -3.52 -2.00 3.74
N ILE A 71 -4.53 -1.36 4.35
CA ILE A 71 -5.94 -1.69 4.15
C ILE A 71 -6.66 -0.44 3.67
N ALA A 72 -7.19 -0.51 2.45
CA ALA A 72 -8.04 0.51 1.85
C ALA A 72 -8.99 -0.17 0.85
N PRO A 73 -10.14 0.45 0.51
CA PRO A 73 -10.99 -0.02 -0.57
C PRO A 73 -10.27 -0.06 -1.91
N GLN A 74 -9.37 0.91 -2.16
CA GLN A 74 -8.52 0.99 -3.34
C GLN A 74 -7.08 1.27 -2.90
N CYS A 75 -6.13 0.63 -3.57
CA CYS A 75 -4.70 0.75 -3.28
C CYS A 75 -3.92 1.21 -4.52
N TRP A 76 -3.07 2.20 -4.31
CA TRP A 76 -2.03 2.62 -5.24
C TRP A 76 -0.65 2.33 -4.67
N VAL A 77 0.19 1.61 -5.43
CA VAL A 77 1.59 1.37 -5.08
C VAL A 77 2.44 1.63 -6.32
N GLY A 78 3.25 2.67 -6.31
CA GLY A 78 4.13 2.96 -7.43
C GLY A 78 4.48 4.44 -7.56
N SER A 79 4.51 4.92 -8.80
CA SER A 79 4.84 6.31 -9.13
C SER A 79 3.57 7.15 -9.35
N ALA A 80 3.70 8.40 -9.81
CA ALA A 80 2.55 9.21 -10.16
C ALA A 80 1.73 8.63 -11.34
N ASP A 81 2.41 7.95 -12.28
CA ASP A 81 1.81 7.50 -13.53
C ASP A 81 1.66 5.98 -13.62
N LEU A 82 2.25 5.23 -12.69
CA LEU A 82 2.27 3.77 -12.74
C LEU A 82 1.94 3.16 -11.38
N ASN A 83 0.82 2.44 -11.33
CA ASN A 83 0.46 1.55 -10.23
C ASN A 83 0.99 0.14 -10.52
N VAL A 84 2.00 -0.30 -9.77
CA VAL A 84 2.65 -1.60 -9.99
C VAL A 84 1.70 -2.77 -9.74
N LEU A 85 0.60 -2.57 -8.98
CA LEU A 85 -0.42 -3.59 -8.76
C LEU A 85 -1.16 -3.96 -10.06
N GLN A 86 -1.23 -3.05 -11.03
CA GLN A 86 -1.81 -3.33 -12.35
C GLN A 86 -1.05 -4.41 -13.12
N CYS A 87 0.25 -4.62 -12.82
CA CYS A 87 1.02 -5.73 -13.38
C CYS A 87 0.41 -7.10 -13.06
N LEU A 88 -0.20 -7.25 -11.88
CA LEU A 88 -0.90 -8.48 -11.50
C LEU A 88 -2.13 -8.72 -12.38
N MET A 89 -2.86 -7.64 -12.74
CA MET A 89 -4.01 -7.73 -13.64
C MET A 89 -3.57 -8.06 -15.06
N GLY A 90 -2.53 -7.41 -15.56
CA GLY A 90 -1.96 -7.71 -16.88
C GLY A 90 -1.44 -9.15 -16.99
N THR A 91 -0.89 -9.70 -15.89
CA THR A 91 -0.48 -11.11 -15.85
C THR A 91 -1.70 -12.04 -16.02
N LEU A 92 -2.84 -11.73 -15.40
CA LEU A 92 -4.07 -12.52 -15.56
C LEU A 92 -4.63 -12.44 -16.99
N ASP A 93 -4.48 -11.31 -17.66
CA ASP A 93 -4.85 -11.17 -19.08
C ASP A 93 -3.97 -12.03 -19.98
N VAL A 94 -2.65 -11.98 -19.79
CA VAL A 94 -1.71 -12.81 -20.55
C VAL A 94 -1.99 -14.29 -20.32
N LEU A 95 -2.31 -14.70 -19.09
CA LEU A 95 -2.70 -16.08 -18.78
C LEU A 95 -3.98 -16.50 -19.49
N GLN A 96 -4.99 -15.62 -19.54
CA GLN A 96 -6.22 -15.89 -20.29
C GLN A 96 -5.93 -16.03 -21.79
N GLN A 97 -5.16 -15.11 -22.37
CA GLN A 97 -4.79 -15.15 -23.78
C GLN A 97 -3.99 -16.41 -24.13
N LEU A 98 -3.01 -16.77 -23.30
CA LEU A 98 -2.21 -17.97 -23.49
C LEU A 98 -3.08 -19.23 -23.45
N ALA A 99 -4.03 -19.31 -22.51
CA ALA A 99 -4.97 -20.43 -22.43
C ALA A 99 -5.84 -20.50 -23.70
N SER A 100 -6.39 -19.39 -24.19
CA SER A 100 -7.15 -19.37 -25.44
C SER A 100 -6.32 -19.83 -26.63
N GLN A 101 -5.12 -19.27 -26.82
CA GLN A 101 -4.21 -19.68 -27.89
C GLN A 101 -3.84 -21.16 -27.82
N THR A 102 -3.68 -21.70 -26.61
CA THR A 102 -3.38 -23.12 -26.39
C THR A 102 -4.60 -23.99 -26.65
N ALA A 103 -5.80 -23.56 -26.28
CA ALA A 103 -7.03 -24.31 -26.54
C ALA A 103 -7.36 -24.38 -28.04
N GLU A 104 -6.96 -23.36 -28.80
CA GLU A 104 -7.28 -23.20 -30.22
C GLU A 104 -6.16 -23.69 -31.16
N HIS A 105 -4.98 -24.02 -30.63
CA HIS A 105 -3.87 -24.43 -31.50
C HIS A 105 -4.19 -25.73 -32.23
N VAL A 106 -3.75 -25.84 -33.49
CA VAL A 106 -3.91 -27.04 -34.31
C VAL A 106 -2.58 -27.40 -34.97
N HIS A 107 -2.34 -28.69 -35.21
CA HIS A 107 -1.21 -29.11 -36.03
C HIS A 107 -1.67 -29.36 -37.47
N PRO A 108 -0.84 -29.05 -38.48
CA PRO A 108 -1.20 -29.28 -39.88
C PRO A 108 -1.56 -30.74 -40.21
N SER A 109 -1.04 -31.71 -39.46
CA SER A 109 -1.23 -33.14 -39.70
C SER A 109 -2.53 -33.72 -39.14
N ASN A 110 -3.13 -33.11 -38.12
CA ASN A 110 -4.33 -33.61 -37.44
C ASN A 110 -5.55 -32.68 -37.59
N GLY A 111 -5.34 -31.41 -37.99
CA GLY A 111 -6.39 -30.44 -38.30
C GLY A 111 -7.37 -30.12 -37.18
N SER A 112 -7.12 -30.61 -35.96
CA SER A 112 -8.04 -30.58 -34.84
C SER A 112 -7.37 -29.95 -33.61
N PRO A 113 -8.09 -29.14 -32.82
CA PRO A 113 -7.60 -28.66 -31.54
C PRO A 113 -7.32 -29.81 -30.55
N PRO A 114 -6.64 -29.54 -29.42
CA PRO A 114 -6.39 -30.54 -28.40
C PRO A 114 -7.69 -31.18 -27.90
N SER A 115 -7.62 -32.45 -27.52
CA SER A 115 -8.76 -33.21 -26.99
C SER A 115 -9.32 -32.62 -25.69
N ASN A 116 -8.51 -31.85 -24.95
CA ASN A 116 -8.87 -31.14 -23.73
C ASN A 116 -9.01 -29.61 -23.94
N SER A 117 -9.23 -29.15 -25.18
CA SER A 117 -9.35 -27.72 -25.52
C SER A 117 -10.38 -26.98 -24.65
N ALA A 118 -11.52 -27.61 -24.36
CA ALA A 118 -12.56 -27.03 -23.50
C ALA A 118 -12.06 -26.77 -22.06
N ASP A 119 -11.30 -27.71 -21.47
CA ASP A 119 -10.75 -27.56 -20.12
C ASP A 119 -9.68 -26.46 -20.08
N ILE A 120 -8.87 -26.35 -21.14
CA ILE A 120 -7.87 -25.29 -21.28
C ILE A 120 -8.57 -23.92 -21.37
N ALA A 121 -9.60 -23.80 -22.20
CA ALA A 121 -10.39 -22.56 -22.31
C ALA A 121 -11.06 -22.19 -20.98
N ALA A 122 -11.58 -23.18 -20.24
CA ALA A 122 -12.13 -22.98 -18.90
C ALA A 122 -11.09 -22.44 -17.91
N THR A 123 -9.83 -22.85 -18.03
CA THR A 123 -8.72 -22.30 -17.22
C THR A 123 -8.49 -20.81 -17.52
N GLY A 124 -8.51 -20.42 -18.81
CA GLY A 124 -8.44 -19.01 -19.19
C GLY A 124 -9.62 -18.18 -18.67
N ALA A 125 -10.83 -18.75 -18.68
CA ALA A 125 -12.01 -18.10 -18.10
C ALA A 125 -11.88 -17.93 -16.57
N ALA A 126 -11.24 -18.87 -15.87
CA ALA A 126 -10.97 -18.74 -14.43
C ALA A 126 -10.03 -17.57 -14.11
N ALA A 127 -8.98 -17.36 -14.91
CA ALA A 127 -8.09 -16.19 -14.78
C ALA A 127 -8.87 -14.87 -14.91
N GLY A 128 -9.77 -14.77 -15.89
CA GLY A 128 -10.66 -13.61 -16.06
C GLY A 128 -11.56 -13.35 -14.85
N LYS A 129 -12.09 -14.40 -14.21
CA LYS A 129 -12.89 -14.28 -12.97
C LYS A 129 -12.06 -13.75 -11.81
N VAL A 130 -10.82 -14.21 -11.66
CA VAL A 130 -9.89 -13.70 -10.63
C VAL A 130 -9.62 -12.21 -10.86
N LYS A 131 -9.33 -11.82 -12.11
CA LYS A 131 -9.12 -10.41 -12.46
C LYS A 131 -10.34 -9.57 -12.07
N ALA A 132 -11.55 -9.98 -12.46
CA ALA A 132 -12.78 -9.27 -12.14
C ALA A 132 -13.00 -9.09 -10.62
N ARG A 133 -12.61 -10.08 -9.81
CA ARG A 133 -12.72 -10.01 -8.35
C ARG A 133 -11.80 -8.97 -7.72
N TYR A 134 -10.57 -8.82 -8.21
CA TYR A 134 -9.55 -7.97 -7.60
C TYR A 134 -9.41 -6.58 -8.23
N ASN A 135 -9.84 -6.41 -9.48
CA ASN A 135 -9.75 -5.13 -10.20
C ASN A 135 -10.33 -3.93 -9.42
N PRO A 136 -11.46 -4.03 -8.69
CA PRO A 136 -11.99 -2.90 -7.93
C PRO A 136 -11.10 -2.41 -6.78
N ALA A 137 -10.14 -3.23 -6.32
CA ALA A 137 -9.26 -2.90 -5.20
C ALA A 137 -7.98 -2.16 -5.62
N ILE A 138 -7.77 -1.96 -6.91
CA ILE A 138 -6.62 -1.27 -7.48
C ILE A 138 -7.11 0.10 -7.95
N GLU A 139 -6.43 1.16 -7.51
CA GLU A 139 -6.66 2.53 -7.99
C GLU A 139 -6.11 2.72 -9.42
#